data_AF-A0A972ZPK4-F1
#
_entry.id   AF-A0A972ZPK4-F1
#
_cell.length_a   1.000
_cell.length_b   1.000
_cell.length_c   1.000
_cell.angle_alpha   90.00
_cell.angle_beta   90.00
_cell.angle_gamma   90.00
#
_symmetry.space_group_name_H-M   'P 1'
#
loop_
_entity.id
_entity.type
_entity.pdbx_description
1 polymer ?
#
loop_
_entity_poly.entity_id
_entity_poly.type
_entity_poly.pdbx_seq_one_letter_code
_entity_poly.pdbx_strand_id
1 'polypeptide(L)'
;MVDKATNSKKQKKGVKSFIGGAILTDERVTRQIPFIFFLAFLGLILITNRNSSEKTIRRIEVLQDSIKELRSESITISAKLMDVSRPSEVINKVKEAEIGLEEPINPPQKLVVKKN
;
A
#
# COMPACT_ATOMS: atom_id res chain seq x y z
N MET A 1 -43.38 -44.33 -39.77
CA MET A 1 -43.80 -43.20 -38.92
C MET A 1 -43.10 -43.36 -37.59
N VAL A 2 -42.20 -42.43 -37.29
CA VAL A 2 -41.37 -42.37 -36.08
C VAL A 2 -42.18 -41.60 -35.05
N ASP A 3 -42.48 -42.17 -33.88
CA ASP A 3 -42.93 -41.34 -32.75
C ASP A 3 -42.48 -41.89 -31.39
N LYS A 4 -41.57 -41.10 -30.81
CA LYS A 4 -41.31 -40.79 -29.40
C LYS A 4 -40.98 -41.93 -28.42
N ALA A 5 -39.67 -42.12 -28.30
CA ALA A 5 -39.01 -42.44 -27.04
C ALA A 5 -39.49 -41.52 -25.89
N THR A 6 -40.09 -42.12 -24.87
CA THR A 6 -40.38 -41.49 -23.58
C THR A 6 -39.10 -41.28 -22.80
N ASN A 7 -38.43 -40.14 -23.03
CA ASN A 7 -37.27 -39.73 -22.26
C ASN A 7 -37.72 -39.14 -20.91
N SER A 8 -37.68 -39.95 -19.85
CA SER A 8 -37.94 -39.52 -18.49
C SER A 8 -36.80 -38.63 -17.98
N LYS A 9 -36.94 -37.31 -18.16
CA LYS A 9 -36.10 -36.33 -17.46
C LYS A 9 -36.48 -36.33 -15.97
N LYS A 10 -35.80 -37.17 -15.17
CA LYS A 10 -35.73 -37.04 -13.70
C LYS A 10 -35.06 -35.71 -13.37
N GLN A 11 -35.85 -34.64 -13.32
CA GLN A 11 -35.39 -33.35 -12.83
C GLN A 11 -34.98 -33.49 -11.36
N LYS A 12 -33.87 -32.85 -10.99
CA LYS A 12 -33.32 -32.72 -9.63
C LYS A 12 -34.30 -31.96 -8.72
N LYS A 13 -35.42 -32.59 -8.37
CA LYS A 13 -36.52 -32.00 -7.57
C LYS A 13 -36.06 -31.59 -6.17
N GLY A 14 -35.01 -32.22 -5.63
CA GLY A 14 -34.44 -31.90 -4.31
C GLY A 14 -34.06 -30.43 -4.16
N VAL A 15 -33.06 -29.95 -4.93
CA VAL A 15 -32.49 -28.58 -4.73
C VAL A 15 -33.53 -27.48 -4.95
N LYS A 16 -34.44 -27.63 -5.92
CA LYS A 16 -35.53 -26.67 -6.18
C LYS A 16 -36.57 -26.68 -5.06
N SER A 17 -36.86 -27.84 -4.47
CA SER A 17 -37.77 -27.96 -3.32
C SER A 17 -37.14 -27.38 -2.05
N PHE A 18 -35.82 -27.55 -1.87
CA PHE A 18 -35.08 -27.01 -0.72
C PHE A 18 -35.01 -25.47 -0.76
N ILE A 19 -34.72 -24.87 -1.93
CA ILE A 19 -34.72 -23.40 -2.11
C ILE A 19 -36.14 -22.83 -2.19
N GLY A 20 -37.11 -23.62 -2.66
CA GLY A 20 -38.50 -23.20 -2.87
C GLY A 20 -39.38 -23.15 -1.61
N GLY A 21 -38.82 -23.41 -0.42
CA GLY A 21 -39.52 -23.21 0.86
C GLY A 21 -39.72 -24.44 1.72
N ALA A 22 -39.40 -25.66 1.26
CA ALA A 22 -39.55 -26.87 2.09
C ALA A 22 -38.67 -26.84 3.36
N ILE A 23 -37.54 -26.12 3.32
CA ILE A 23 -36.68 -25.88 4.48
C ILE A 23 -37.30 -24.85 5.44
N LEU A 24 -38.10 -23.91 4.93
CA LEU A 24 -38.75 -22.87 5.73
C LEU A 24 -40.03 -23.37 6.42
N THR A 25 -40.68 -24.39 5.86
CA THR A 25 -41.87 -25.01 6.46
C THR A 25 -41.55 -26.13 7.47
N ASP A 26 -40.29 -26.58 7.56
CA ASP A 26 -39.86 -27.55 8.58
C ASP A 26 -39.78 -26.85 9.95
N GLU A 27 -40.55 -27.35 10.91
CA GLU A 27 -40.70 -26.81 12.26
C GLU A 27 -39.35 -26.74 13.02
N ARG A 28 -38.42 -27.65 12.70
CA ARG A 28 -37.07 -27.69 13.29
C ARG A 28 -36.20 -26.54 12.78
N VAL A 29 -36.31 -26.20 11.50
CA VAL A 29 -35.52 -25.13 10.89
C VAL A 29 -36.08 -23.77 11.27
N THR A 30 -37.41 -23.65 11.30
CA THR A 30 -38.10 -22.42 11.73
C THR A 30 -37.67 -21.97 13.13
N ARG A 31 -37.45 -22.93 14.04
CA ARG A 31 -36.94 -22.68 15.39
C ARG A 31 -35.51 -22.14 15.42
N GLN A 32 -34.69 -22.46 14.41
CA GLN A 32 -33.29 -22.08 14.30
C GLN A 32 -33.05 -20.83 13.42
N ILE A 33 -34.12 -20.21 12.91
CA ILE A 33 -34.04 -18.97 12.11
C ILE A 33 -33.21 -17.86 12.77
N PRO A 34 -33.31 -17.59 14.10
CA PRO A 34 -32.48 -16.59 14.76
C PRO A 34 -30.97 -16.87 14.62
N PHE A 35 -30.58 -18.14 14.63
CA PHE A 35 -29.18 -18.55 14.44
C PHE A 35 -28.70 -18.39 12.99
N ILE A 36 -29.57 -18.64 12.01
CA ILE A 36 -29.25 -18.39 10.59
C ILE A 36 -29.05 -16.89 10.36
N PHE A 37 -29.88 -16.04 10.95
CA PHE A 37 -29.68 -14.59 10.94
C PHE A 37 -28.38 -14.18 11.61
N PHE A 38 -28.01 -14.81 12.74
CA PHE A 38 -26.73 -14.57 13.38
C PHE A 38 -25.55 -14.91 12.46
N LEU A 39 -25.59 -16.04 11.74
CA LEU A 39 -24.56 -16.39 10.76
C LEU A 39 -24.52 -15.42 9.57
N ALA A 40 -25.67 -14.99 9.07
CA ALA A 40 -25.74 -13.98 8.00
C ALA A 40 -25.15 -12.64 8.46
N PHE A 41 -25.43 -12.22 9.69
CA PHE A 41 -24.85 -11.03 10.31
C PHE A 41 -23.32 -11.16 10.44
N LEU A 42 -22.83 -12.32 10.89
CA LEU A 42 -21.40 -12.60 10.96
C LEU A 42 -20.74 -12.56 9.57
N GLY A 43 -21.42 -13.08 8.55
CA GLY A 43 -21.00 -12.97 7.15
C GLY A 43 -20.87 -11.52 6.67
N LEU A 44 -21.82 -10.67 7.04
CA LEU A 44 -21.80 -9.24 6.71
C LEU A 44 -20.63 -8.52 7.41
N ILE A 45 -20.36 -8.84 8.69
CA ILE A 45 -19.19 -8.35 9.42
C ILE A 45 -17.89 -8.77 8.70
N LEU A 46 -17.77 -10.02 8.28
CA LEU A 46 -16.59 -10.52 7.58
C LEU A 46 -16.35 -9.82 6.25
N ILE A 47 -17.39 -9.64 5.44
CA ILE A 47 -17.31 -8.90 4.16
C ILE A 47 -16.87 -7.45 4.41
N THR A 48 -17.43 -6.80 5.42
CA THR A 48 -17.12 -5.41 5.78
C THR A 48 -15.67 -5.28 6.27
N ASN A 49 -15.22 -6.21 7.10
CA ASN A 49 -13.84 -6.25 7.61
C ASN A 49 -12.84 -6.45 6.47
N ARG A 50 -13.17 -7.34 5.51
CA ARG A 50 -12.33 -7.60 4.34
C ARG A 50 -12.13 -6.35 3.47
N ASN A 51 -13.20 -5.63 3.16
CA ASN A 51 -13.12 -4.41 2.35
C ASN A 51 -12.30 -3.30 3.06
N SER A 52 -12.40 -3.20 4.37
CA SER A 52 -11.62 -2.23 5.16
C SER A 52 -10.13 -2.57 5.16
N SER A 53 -9.80 -3.86 5.24
CA SER A 53 -8.43 -4.35 5.16
C SER A 53 -7.79 -4.06 3.80
N GLU A 54 -8.51 -4.30 2.70
CA GLU A 54 -7.99 -4.04 1.34
C GLU A 54 -7.65 -2.56 1.12
N LYS A 55 -8.52 -1.64 1.57
CA LYS A 55 -8.26 -0.19 1.48
C LYS A 55 -7.04 0.23 2.30
N THR A 56 -6.87 -0.39 3.48
CA THR A 56 -5.74 -0.11 4.37
C THR A 56 -4.44 -0.59 3.76
N ILE A 57 -4.41 -1.80 3.19
CA ILE A 57 -3.24 -2.36 2.52
C ILE A 57 -2.81 -1.47 1.34
N ARG A 58 -3.75 -1.06 0.48
CA ARG A 58 -3.44 -0.15 -0.63
C ARG A 58 -2.89 1.20 -0.16
N ARG A 59 -3.39 1.73 0.95
CA ARG A 59 -2.85 2.97 1.54
C ARG A 59 -1.42 2.78 2.04
N ILE A 60 -1.11 1.63 2.64
CA ILE A 60 0.24 1.32 3.12
C ILE A 60 1.23 1.29 1.95
N GLU A 61 0.86 0.63 0.85
CA GLU A 61 1.70 0.57 -0.36
C GLU A 61 2.03 1.97 -0.90
N VAL A 62 1.01 2.82 -1.10
CA VAL A 62 1.20 4.20 -1.57
C VAL A 62 2.08 5.01 -0.61
N LEU A 63 1.90 4.83 0.70
CA LEU A 63 2.69 5.54 1.70
C LEU A 63 4.16 5.09 1.69
N GLN A 64 4.40 3.79 1.48
CA GLN A 64 5.74 3.24 1.37
C GLN A 64 6.47 3.72 0.11
N ASP A 65 5.76 3.81 -1.02
CA ASP A 65 6.30 4.41 -2.25
C ASP A 65 6.65 5.89 -2.04
N SER A 66 5.80 6.63 -1.33
CA SER A 66 6.06 8.03 -1.00
C SER A 66 7.32 8.20 -0.13
N ILE A 67 7.50 7.33 0.86
CA ILE A 67 8.73 7.32 1.69
C ILE A 67 9.97 7.05 0.84
N LYS A 68 9.88 6.10 -0.10
CA LYS A 68 10.98 5.76 -1.00
C LYS A 68 11.34 6.94 -1.89
N GLU A 69 10.34 7.62 -2.45
CA GLU A 69 10.53 8.81 -3.28
C GLU A 69 11.20 9.93 -2.50
N LEU A 70 10.68 10.29 -1.31
CA LEU A 70 11.27 11.31 -0.44
C LEU A 70 12.72 10.98 -0.07
N ARG A 71 13.01 9.70 0.20
CA ARG A 71 14.38 9.27 0.49
C ARG A 71 15.28 9.47 -0.73
N SER A 72 14.81 9.09 -1.92
CA SER A 72 15.55 9.29 -3.16
C SER A 72 15.83 10.79 -3.38
N GLU A 73 14.81 11.62 -3.25
CA GLU A 73 14.92 13.08 -3.37
C GLU A 73 15.94 13.67 -2.38
N SER A 74 15.90 13.24 -1.12
CA SER A 74 16.85 13.71 -0.10
C SER A 74 18.31 13.36 -0.45
N ILE A 75 18.54 12.17 -1.02
CA ILE A 75 19.86 11.72 -1.46
C ILE A 75 20.31 12.54 -2.66
N THR A 76 19.42 12.76 -3.64
CA THR A 76 19.71 13.58 -4.82
C THR A 76 20.02 15.02 -4.44
N ILE A 77 19.26 15.64 -3.53
CA ILE A 77 19.52 17.00 -3.05
C ILE A 77 20.86 17.07 -2.30
N SER A 78 21.13 16.10 -1.43
CA SER A 78 22.41 16.05 -0.70
C SER A 78 23.59 15.86 -1.64
N ALA A 79 23.46 15.01 -2.66
CA ALA A 79 24.47 14.82 -3.69
C ALA A 79 24.69 16.09 -4.52
N LYS A 80 23.61 16.78 -4.91
CA LYS A 80 23.70 18.08 -5.59
C LYS A 80 24.38 19.12 -4.71
N LEU A 81 24.08 19.16 -3.42
CA LEU A 81 24.75 20.05 -2.48
C LEU A 81 26.24 19.74 -2.37
N MET A 82 26.61 18.46 -2.26
CA MET A 82 28.01 18.05 -2.24
C MET A 82 28.75 18.43 -3.52
N ASP A 83 28.11 18.30 -4.67
CA ASP A 83 28.67 18.67 -5.96
C ASP A 83 28.94 20.18 -6.05
N VAL A 84 27.96 21.02 -5.71
CA VAL A 84 28.16 22.48 -5.72
C VAL A 84 29.08 22.99 -4.60
N SER A 85 29.16 22.27 -3.48
CA SER A 85 30.06 22.59 -2.35
C SER A 85 31.46 22.02 -2.53
N ARG A 86 31.70 21.29 -3.62
CA ARG A 86 32.98 20.63 -3.86
C ARG A 86 34.07 21.70 -3.98
N PRO A 87 35.21 21.56 -3.30
CA PRO A 87 36.26 22.59 -3.29
C PRO A 87 36.69 23.02 -4.70
N SER A 88 36.79 22.09 -5.64
CA SER A 88 37.11 22.38 -7.05
C SER A 88 36.06 23.27 -7.73
N GLU A 89 34.77 23.00 -7.50
CA GLU A 89 33.67 23.79 -8.06
C GLU A 89 33.62 25.19 -7.43
N VAL A 90 33.87 25.27 -6.12
CA VAL A 90 33.94 26.55 -5.41
C VAL A 90 35.10 27.40 -5.95
N ILE A 91 36.29 26.82 -6.17
CA ILE A 91 37.43 27.53 -6.76
C ILE A 91 37.09 28.02 -8.17
N ASN A 92 36.46 27.19 -9.00
CA ASN A 92 36.03 27.59 -10.35
C ASN A 92 35.05 28.77 -10.29
N LYS A 93 34.04 28.71 -9.43
CA LYS A 93 33.06 29.81 -9.22
C LYS A 93 33.72 31.09 -8.72
N VAL A 94 34.70 30.99 -7.82
CA VAL A 94 35.46 32.14 -7.30
C VAL A 94 36.32 32.78 -8.40
N LYS A 95 36.94 31.97 -9.28
CA LYS A 95 37.69 32.47 -10.43
C LYS A 95 36.78 33.15 -11.46
N GLU A 96 35.64 32.55 -11.78
CA GLU A 96 34.65 33.11 -12.71
C GLU A 96 34.05 34.43 -12.22
N ALA A 97 33.84 34.56 -10.90
CA ALA A 97 33.30 35.78 -10.30
C ALA A 97 34.38 36.84 -9.98
N GLU A 98 35.64 36.63 -10.42
CA GLU A 98 36.77 37.56 -10.26
C GLU A 98 37.01 38.04 -8.82
N ILE A 99 36.67 37.21 -7.82
CA ILE A 99 36.62 37.61 -6.40
C ILE A 99 38.03 37.75 -5.77
N GLY A 100 39.09 37.45 -6.52
CA GLY A 100 40.49 37.62 -6.07
C GLY A 100 40.94 36.72 -4.91
N LEU A 101 40.15 35.71 -4.55
CA LEU A 101 40.52 34.70 -3.54
C LEU A 101 41.35 33.58 -4.18
N GLU A 102 42.47 33.22 -3.53
CA GLU A 102 43.33 32.10 -3.90
C GLU A 102 43.32 31.00 -2.84
N GLU A 103 43.50 29.75 -3.26
CA GLU A 103 43.53 28.61 -2.35
C GLU A 103 44.83 28.62 -1.52
N PRO A 104 44.75 28.50 -0.19
CA PRO A 104 45.94 28.48 0.65
C PRO A 104 46.75 27.20 0.42
N ILE A 105 47.98 27.36 -0.07
CA ILE A 105 48.92 26.27 -0.38
C ILE A 105 49.45 25.59 0.89
N ASN A 106 49.45 26.33 2.02
CA ASN A 106 49.96 25.87 3.31
C ASN A 106 48.82 25.74 4.33
N PRO A 107 48.82 24.71 5.19
CA PRO A 107 47.81 24.54 6.22
C PRO A 107 47.83 25.71 7.24
N PRO A 108 46.66 26.10 7.78
CA PRO A 108 46.56 27.23 8.69
C PRO A 108 47.33 27.00 9.99
N GLN A 109 48.10 28.00 10.42
CA GLN A 109 48.84 27.92 11.68
C GLN A 109 47.94 28.27 12.87
N LYS A 110 47.96 27.42 13.90
CA LYS A 110 47.25 27.68 15.16
C LYS A 110 47.98 28.77 15.93
N LEU A 111 47.37 29.95 16.03
CA LEU A 111 47.86 31.02 16.89
C LEU A 111 47.63 30.64 18.36
N VAL A 112 48.69 30.26 19.07
CA VAL A 112 48.65 30.05 20.52
C VAL A 112 48.98 31.37 21.19
N VAL A 113 47.96 32.05 21.71
CA VAL A 113 48.15 33.30 22.47
C VAL A 113 48.72 32.94 23.84
N LYS A 114 49.98 33.32 24.09
CA LYS A 114 50.58 33.19 25.42
C LYS A 114 49.96 34.26 26.32
N LYS A 115 49.17 33.83 27.30
CA LYS A 115 48.59 34.74 28.30
C LYS A 115 49.71 35.23 29.22
N ASN A 116 49.92 36.54 29.23
CA ASN A 116 50.82 37.23 30.17
C ASN A 116 50.26 37.18 31.60
#